data_AF-A0A9P0GG50-F1
#
_entry.id   AF-A0A9P0GG50-F1
#
_cell.length_a   1.000
_cell.length_b   1.000
_cell.length_c   1.000
_cell.angle_alpha   90.00
_cell.angle_beta   90.00
_cell.angle_gamma   90.00
#
_symmetry.space_group_name_H-M   'P 1'
#
loop_
_entity.id
_entity.type
_entity.pdbx_description
1 polymer ?
#
loop_
_entity_poly.entity_id
_entity_poly.type
_entity_poly.pdbx_seq_one_letter_code
_entity_poly.pdbx_strand_id
1 'polypeptide(L)'
;MAVWIIEQSSNNCRAIVIITHNGHGTFLFFEEHEYDILKQEWTANNLDPVQEAMKNVQSVATVIRHQICENKYETGYYPPGEVMFSEEKMVEEIPELLFLLIQSIISINKTGKPDALLRNCIVICHLIIAATRPRSFMSSVLVGLGVMIYQKFASKNLLDVLSNLGITASYNEARLYIQSHIVCNAKKFLHNVWIHFGFDNADFPVQSLNGSKSWHVADGALFAVLVDCYEPQEGAKKLKKVLNVEEIVAFGKIPTCNYVNKIPDG
;
A
#
# COMPACT_ATOMS: atom_id res chain seq x y z
N MET A 1 -38.62 -57.61 5.84
CA MET A 1 -38.33 -56.32 5.18
C MET A 1 -36.93 -55.92 5.63
N ALA A 2 -35.93 -56.01 4.75
CA ALA A 2 -34.58 -55.57 5.05
C ALA A 2 -34.37 -54.22 4.38
N VAL A 3 -34.13 -53.17 5.18
CA VAL A 3 -33.81 -51.84 4.68
C VAL A 3 -32.30 -51.68 4.77
N TRP A 4 -31.64 -51.51 3.63
CA TRP A 4 -30.23 -51.20 3.56
C TRP A 4 -30.08 -49.72 3.21
N ILE A 5 -29.59 -48.92 4.16
CA ILE A 5 -29.19 -47.54 3.90
C ILE A 5 -27.72 -47.60 3.49
N ILE A 6 -27.45 -47.39 2.19
CA ILE A 6 -26.08 -47.23 1.71
C ILE A 6 -25.70 -45.78 1.95
N GLU A 7 -24.94 -45.54 3.01
CA GLU A 7 -24.33 -44.24 3.30
C GLU A 7 -22.84 -44.29 2.95
N GLN A 8 -22.49 -44.00 1.69
CA GLN A 8 -21.17 -43.52 1.26
C GLN A 8 -21.35 -42.70 -0.03
N SER A 9 -21.17 -41.37 -0.03
CA SER A 9 -19.92 -40.59 0.07
C SER A 9 -19.15 -40.45 -1.26
N SER A 10 -19.71 -39.67 -2.18
CA SER A 10 -18.95 -38.75 -3.04
C SER A 10 -19.77 -37.47 -3.30
N ASN A 11 -19.65 -36.55 -2.34
CA ASN A 11 -19.88 -35.10 -2.36
C ASN A 11 -21.10 -34.43 -3.01
N ASN A 12 -22.08 -35.09 -3.65
CA ASN A 12 -23.33 -34.39 -4.04
C ASN A 12 -24.62 -35.21 -4.00
N CYS A 13 -24.58 -36.54 -3.85
CA CYS A 13 -25.79 -37.36 -3.76
C CYS A 13 -25.94 -37.91 -2.34
N ARG A 14 -26.88 -37.36 -1.57
CA ARG A 14 -27.28 -37.92 -0.27
C ARG A 14 -28.61 -38.67 -0.40
N ALA A 15 -28.52 -39.98 -0.16
CA ALA A 15 -29.56 -40.99 0.03
C ALA A 15 -30.28 -41.54 -1.21
N ILE A 16 -29.82 -42.70 -1.68
CA ILE A 16 -30.63 -43.68 -2.44
C ILE A 16 -31.18 -44.68 -1.41
N VAL A 17 -32.50 -44.79 -1.29
CA VAL A 17 -33.13 -45.80 -0.42
C VAL A 17 -33.58 -46.97 -1.30
N ILE A 18 -32.99 -48.14 -1.07
CA ILE A 18 -33.38 -49.38 -1.75
C ILE A 18 -34.31 -50.16 -0.81
N ILE A 19 -35.58 -50.27 -1.20
CA ILE A 19 -36.56 -51.11 -0.49
C ILE A 19 -36.75 -52.38 -1.31
N THR A 20 -36.46 -53.53 -0.72
CA THR A 20 -36.75 -54.83 -1.32
C THR A 20 -38.06 -55.37 -0.77
N HIS A 21 -39.05 -55.52 -1.65
CA HIS A 21 -40.31 -56.19 -1.35
C HIS A 21 -40.48 -57.34 -2.36
N ASN A 22 -40.61 -58.57 -1.86
CA ASN A 22 -40.78 -59.79 -2.67
C ASN A 22 -39.72 -60.03 -3.77
N GLY A 23 -38.43 -59.79 -3.47
CA GLY A 23 -37.33 -60.13 -4.37
C GLY A 23 -37.10 -59.15 -5.54
N HIS A 24 -37.94 -58.12 -5.68
CA HIS A 24 -37.74 -57.03 -6.63
C HIS A 24 -37.23 -55.79 -5.87
N GLY A 25 -36.07 -55.27 -6.27
CA GLY A 25 -35.53 -54.03 -5.73
C GLY A 25 -36.31 -52.83 -6.26
N THR A 26 -36.91 -52.04 -5.37
CA THR A 26 -37.55 -50.77 -5.72
C THR A 26 -36.61 -49.63 -5.32
N PHE A 27 -36.26 -48.79 -6.29
CA PHE A 27 -35.43 -47.61 -6.09
C PHE A 27 -36.33 -46.39 -5.87
N LEU A 28 -36.17 -45.71 -4.73
CA LEU A 28 -36.83 -44.45 -4.47
C LEU A 28 -35.81 -43.31 -4.65
N PHE A 29 -36.06 -42.45 -5.63
CA PHE A 29 -35.32 -41.23 -5.90
C PHE A 29 -36.15 -40.04 -5.41
N PHE A 30 -35.51 -39.06 -4.75
CA PHE A 30 -36.17 -37.83 -4.33
C PHE A 30 -36.20 -36.84 -5.51
N GLU A 31 -37.37 -36.74 -6.14
CA GLU A 31 -37.64 -36.00 -7.39
C GLU A 31 -37.25 -34.50 -7.32
N GLU A 32 -37.34 -33.87 -6.14
CA GLU A 32 -37.06 -32.45 -5.98
C GLU A 32 -35.57 -32.08 -6.17
N HIS A 33 -34.63 -32.99 -5.97
CA HIS A 33 -33.19 -32.69 -6.09
C HIS A 33 -32.61 -33.00 -7.47
N GLU A 34 -33.19 -33.95 -8.21
CA GLU A 34 -32.76 -34.25 -9.58
C GLU A 34 -33.06 -33.09 -10.54
N TYR A 35 -34.20 -32.42 -10.37
CA TYR A 35 -34.54 -31.24 -11.17
C TYR A 35 -33.53 -30.11 -10.98
N ASP A 36 -33.11 -29.83 -9.74
CA ASP A 36 -32.15 -28.78 -9.46
C ASP A 36 -30.74 -29.12 -10.00
N ILE A 37 -30.32 -30.38 -9.89
CA ILE A 37 -29.04 -30.85 -10.44
C ILE A 37 -29.06 -30.77 -11.98
N LEU A 38 -30.11 -31.29 -12.62
CA LEU A 38 -30.28 -31.24 -14.08
C LEU A 38 -30.43 -29.81 -14.59
N LYS A 39 -31.12 -28.94 -13.83
CA LYS A 39 -31.26 -27.51 -14.16
C LYS A 39 -29.93 -26.79 -14.04
N GLN A 40 -29.11 -27.09 -13.03
CA GLN A 40 -27.74 -26.56 -12.91
C GLN A 40 -26.84 -27.03 -14.04
N GLU A 41 -26.87 -28.31 -14.42
CA GLU A 41 -26.09 -28.84 -15.55
C GLU A 41 -26.58 -28.29 -16.89
N TRP A 42 -27.90 -28.19 -17.10
CA TRP A 42 -28.48 -27.67 -18.33
C TRP A 42 -28.21 -26.17 -18.49
N THR A 43 -28.27 -25.38 -17.41
CA THR A 43 -27.84 -23.97 -17.45
C THR A 43 -26.33 -23.86 -17.64
N ALA A 44 -25.52 -24.71 -17.02
CA ALA A 44 -24.08 -24.73 -17.26
C ALA A 44 -23.72 -25.03 -18.73
N ASN A 45 -24.51 -25.86 -19.41
CA ASN A 45 -24.29 -26.27 -20.80
C ASN A 45 -24.98 -25.37 -21.85
N ASN A 46 -25.88 -24.45 -21.44
CA ASN A 46 -26.61 -23.56 -22.35
C ASN A 46 -26.51 -22.08 -21.93
N LEU A 47 -25.40 -21.68 -21.32
CA LEU A 47 -25.12 -20.27 -21.07
C LEU A 47 -24.88 -19.53 -22.39
N ASP A 48 -25.49 -18.37 -22.53
CA ASP A 48 -25.10 -17.38 -23.53
C ASP A 48 -23.60 -17.06 -23.35
N PRO A 49 -22.78 -17.00 -24.42
CA PRO A 49 -21.34 -16.73 -24.33
C PRO A 49 -20.95 -15.54 -23.44
N VAL A 50 -21.81 -14.52 -23.36
CA VAL A 50 -21.61 -13.35 -22.50
C VAL A 50 -21.74 -13.71 -21.01
N GLN A 51 -22.72 -14.52 -20.65
CA GLN A 51 -22.95 -14.94 -19.26
C GLN A 51 -21.85 -15.90 -18.78
N GLU A 52 -21.38 -16.78 -19.66
CA GLU A 52 -20.24 -17.64 -19.39
C GLU A 52 -18.96 -16.81 -19.14
N ALA A 53 -18.70 -15.81 -19.99
CA ALA A 53 -17.58 -14.89 -19.80
C ALA A 53 -17.67 -14.13 -18.47
N MET A 54 -18.86 -13.65 -18.08
CA MET A 54 -19.06 -13.00 -16.78
C MET A 54 -18.75 -13.94 -15.60
N LYS A 55 -19.21 -15.19 -15.65
CA LYS A 55 -18.93 -16.19 -14.63
C LYS A 55 -17.43 -16.49 -14.50
N ASN A 56 -16.74 -16.56 -15.64
CA ASN A 56 -15.28 -16.75 -15.67
C ASN A 56 -14.55 -15.58 -15.02
N VAL A 57 -14.93 -14.33 -15.36
CA VAL A 57 -14.36 -13.13 -14.75
C VAL A 57 -14.61 -13.08 -13.24
N GLN A 58 -15.82 -13.41 -12.77
CA GLN A 58 -16.15 -13.48 -11.34
C GLN A 58 -15.32 -14.53 -10.60
N SER A 59 -15.09 -15.68 -11.24
CA SER A 59 -14.28 -16.76 -10.67
C SER A 59 -12.82 -16.31 -10.52
N VAL A 60 -12.24 -15.70 -11.57
CA VAL A 60 -10.89 -15.13 -11.54
C VAL A 60 -10.78 -14.02 -10.50
N ALA A 61 -11.76 -13.12 -10.42
CA ALA A 61 -11.78 -12.04 -9.42
C ALA A 61 -11.78 -12.58 -7.98
N THR A 62 -12.49 -13.68 -7.73
CA THR A 62 -12.52 -14.33 -6.41
C THR A 62 -11.15 -14.88 -6.02
N VAL A 63 -10.46 -15.55 -6.95
CA VAL A 63 -9.10 -16.07 -6.74
C VAL A 63 -8.11 -14.94 -6.47
N ILE A 64 -8.13 -13.88 -7.27
CA ILE A 64 -7.24 -12.72 -7.09
C ILE A 64 -7.51 -12.04 -5.75
N ARG A 65 -8.79 -11.82 -5.41
CA ARG A 65 -9.17 -11.25 -4.11
C ARG A 65 -8.66 -12.10 -2.95
N HIS A 66 -8.78 -13.43 -3.05
CA HIS A 66 -8.25 -14.34 -2.05
C HIS A 66 -6.74 -14.17 -1.87
N GLN A 67 -5.98 -14.15 -2.97
CA GLN A 67 -4.53 -13.94 -2.94
C GLN A 67 -4.14 -12.61 -2.28
N ILE A 68 -4.85 -11.52 -2.59
CA ILE A 68 -4.64 -10.20 -1.95
C ILE A 68 -4.91 -10.26 -0.44
N CYS A 69 -5.95 -10.98 -0.02
CA CYS A 69 -6.33 -11.13 1.38
C CYS A 69 -5.37 -12.01 2.18
N GLU A 70 -4.84 -13.07 1.58
CA GLU A 70 -3.88 -13.97 2.21
C GLU A 70 -2.48 -13.36 2.33
N ASN A 71 -2.12 -12.45 1.41
CA ASN A 71 -0.82 -11.82 1.45
C ASN A 71 -0.62 -11.03 2.76
N LYS A 72 0.57 -11.16 3.36
CA LYS A 72 0.90 -10.49 4.62
C LYS A 72 1.60 -9.18 4.32
N TYR A 73 0.97 -8.08 4.72
CA TYR A 73 1.51 -6.74 4.56
C TYR A 73 1.99 -6.20 5.89
N GLU A 74 3.22 -5.69 5.90
CA GLU A 74 3.76 -4.99 7.06
C GLU A 74 3.16 -3.57 7.14
N THR A 75 2.63 -3.22 8.30
CA THR A 75 1.97 -1.92 8.53
C THR A 75 2.50 -1.21 9.78
N GLY A 76 3.31 -1.89 10.60
CA GLY A 76 3.91 -1.34 11.81
C GLY A 76 5.19 -0.57 11.56
N TYR A 77 5.79 -0.70 10.36
CA TYR A 77 7.07 -0.11 10.01
C TYR A 77 7.03 0.53 8.62
N TYR A 78 7.61 1.71 8.51
CA TYR A 78 7.98 2.32 7.24
C TYR A 78 9.39 1.88 6.87
N PRO A 79 9.62 1.34 5.65
CA PRO A 79 10.95 1.09 5.13
C PRO A 79 11.80 2.37 5.08
N PRO A 80 13.15 2.25 5.03
CA PRO A 80 14.03 3.38 4.72
C PRO A 80 13.60 4.07 3.42
N GLY A 81 13.77 5.39 3.30
CA GLY A 81 13.29 6.15 2.13
C GLY A 81 13.85 5.65 0.80
N GLU A 82 15.08 5.17 0.78
CA GLU A 82 15.74 4.59 -0.41
C GLU A 82 15.08 3.28 -0.86
N VAL A 83 14.66 2.45 0.09
CA VAL A 83 14.01 1.15 -0.17
C VAL A 83 12.51 1.32 -0.41
N MET A 84 11.86 2.22 0.33
CA MET A 84 10.42 2.47 0.24
C MET A 84 9.99 2.84 -1.18
N PHE A 85 10.83 3.58 -1.91
CA PHE A 85 10.53 4.04 -3.26
C PHE A 85 11.28 3.26 -4.35
N SER A 86 11.89 2.12 -4.02
CA SER A 86 12.52 1.24 -5.00
C SER A 86 11.47 0.44 -5.78
N GLU A 87 11.73 0.18 -7.06
CA GLU A 87 10.83 -0.62 -7.90
C GLU A 87 10.72 -2.05 -7.36
N GLU A 88 11.82 -2.61 -6.86
CA GLU A 88 11.88 -3.93 -6.23
C GLU A 88 10.88 -4.06 -5.08
N LYS A 89 10.85 -3.07 -4.18
CA LYS A 89 9.93 -3.09 -3.04
C LYS A 89 8.47 -2.96 -3.48
N MET A 90 8.21 -2.09 -4.45
CA MET A 90 6.87 -1.90 -5.00
C MET A 90 6.33 -3.17 -5.67
N VAL A 91 7.20 -3.94 -6.33
CA VAL A 91 6.82 -5.21 -6.98
C VAL A 91 6.62 -6.32 -5.96
N GLU A 92 7.46 -6.40 -4.92
CA GLU A 92 7.33 -7.39 -3.83
C GLU A 92 5.96 -7.33 -3.14
N GLU A 93 5.37 -6.14 -3.04
CA GLU A 93 4.06 -5.92 -2.42
C GLU A 93 2.88 -6.42 -3.27
N ILE A 94 3.10 -6.79 -4.54
CA ILE A 94 2.03 -7.16 -5.48
C ILE A 94 1.90 -8.68 -5.60
N PRO A 95 0.69 -9.24 -5.40
CA PRO A 95 0.44 -10.65 -5.69
C PRO A 95 0.61 -10.99 -7.18
N GLU A 96 1.24 -12.13 -7.47
CA GLU A 96 1.60 -12.54 -8.83
C GLU A 96 0.41 -12.60 -9.80
N LEU A 97 -0.75 -13.11 -9.38
CA LEU A 97 -1.92 -13.24 -10.28
C LEU A 97 -2.53 -11.88 -10.61
N LEU A 98 -2.51 -10.95 -9.64
CA LEU A 98 -2.95 -9.58 -9.88
C LEU A 98 -2.02 -8.91 -10.91
N PHE A 99 -0.71 -9.04 -10.72
CA PHE A 99 0.27 -8.48 -11.64
C PHE A 99 0.10 -9.05 -13.06
N LEU A 100 -0.04 -10.38 -13.18
CA LEU A 100 -0.24 -11.06 -14.46
C LEU A 100 -1.51 -10.59 -15.18
N LEU A 101 -2.62 -10.44 -14.45
CA LEU A 101 -3.88 -9.94 -15.00
C LEU A 101 -3.71 -8.52 -15.54
N ILE A 102 -3.18 -7.61 -14.72
CA ILE A 102 -3.00 -6.20 -15.11
C ILE A 102 -2.01 -6.06 -16.25
N GLN A 103 -0.91 -6.82 -16.22
CA GLN A 103 0.07 -6.85 -17.31
C GLN A 103 -0.58 -7.35 -18.60
N SER A 104 -1.39 -8.40 -18.54
CA SER A 104 -2.12 -8.92 -19.70
C SER A 104 -3.09 -7.87 -20.25
N ILE A 105 -3.89 -7.21 -19.41
CA ILE A 105 -4.82 -6.16 -19.86
C ILE A 105 -4.10 -4.97 -20.49
N ILE A 106 -2.99 -4.53 -19.89
CA ILE A 106 -2.31 -3.29 -20.29
C ILE A 106 -1.35 -3.51 -21.46
N SER A 107 -0.69 -4.67 -21.53
CA SER A 107 0.44 -4.91 -22.45
C SER A 107 0.02 -5.52 -23.77
N ILE A 108 -1.21 -6.06 -23.89
CA ILE A 108 -1.73 -6.58 -25.15
C ILE A 108 -1.63 -5.51 -26.24
N ASN A 109 -0.93 -5.86 -27.33
CA ASN A 109 -0.77 -5.04 -28.54
C ASN A 109 -0.12 -3.65 -28.34
N LYS A 110 0.57 -3.42 -27.22
CA LYS A 110 1.30 -2.15 -27.01
C LYS A 110 2.75 -2.23 -27.44
N THR A 111 3.18 -1.22 -28.19
CA THR A 111 4.56 -1.01 -28.66
C THR A 111 5.31 0.06 -27.84
N GLY A 112 4.81 0.38 -26.65
CA GLY A 112 5.40 1.41 -25.78
C GLY A 112 6.71 0.97 -25.11
N LYS A 113 7.38 1.93 -24.43
CA LYS A 113 8.56 1.64 -23.62
C LYS A 113 8.21 0.66 -22.49
N PRO A 114 8.92 -0.48 -22.35
CA PRO A 114 8.57 -1.52 -21.39
C PRO A 114 8.53 -1.00 -19.95
N ASP A 115 9.49 -0.17 -19.54
CA ASP A 115 9.60 0.35 -18.17
C ASP A 115 8.46 1.29 -17.78
N ALA A 116 7.89 2.02 -18.75
CA ALA A 116 6.75 2.90 -18.50
C ALA A 116 5.46 2.09 -18.31
N LEU A 117 5.32 1.00 -19.08
CA LEU A 117 4.20 0.07 -18.95
C LEU A 117 4.27 -0.67 -17.61
N LEU A 118 5.45 -1.13 -17.22
CA LEU A 118 5.69 -1.77 -15.93
C LEU A 118 5.26 -0.88 -14.76
N ARG A 119 5.71 0.39 -14.75
CA ARG A 119 5.32 1.36 -13.72
C ARG A 119 3.81 1.58 -13.65
N ASN A 120 3.11 1.66 -14.79
CA ASN A 120 1.66 1.77 -14.80
C ASN A 120 0.98 0.53 -14.21
N CYS A 121 1.47 -0.67 -14.53
CA CYS A 121 0.96 -1.92 -13.96
C CYS A 121 1.13 -1.92 -12.44
N ILE A 122 2.31 -1.55 -11.94
CA ILE A 122 2.61 -1.46 -10.50
C ILE A 122 1.63 -0.51 -9.82
N VAL A 123 1.49 0.73 -10.30
CA VAL A 123 0.60 1.73 -9.71
C VAL A 123 -0.84 1.22 -9.64
N ILE A 124 -1.35 0.62 -10.72
CA ILE A 124 -2.72 0.10 -10.76
C ILE A 124 -2.91 -1.07 -9.78
N CYS A 125 -1.93 -1.96 -9.67
CA CYS A 125 -1.97 -3.05 -8.69
C CYS A 125 -2.05 -2.50 -7.26
N HIS A 126 -1.22 -1.51 -6.92
CA HIS A 126 -1.25 -0.86 -5.61
C HIS A 126 -2.60 -0.21 -5.30
N LEU A 127 -3.22 0.45 -6.29
CA LEU A 127 -4.56 1.02 -6.15
C LEU A 127 -5.62 -0.07 -5.88
N ILE A 128 -5.56 -1.19 -6.59
CA ILE A 128 -6.50 -2.32 -6.41
C ILE A 128 -6.33 -2.95 -5.03
N ILE A 129 -5.08 -3.19 -4.59
CA ILE A 129 -4.80 -3.77 -3.27
C ILE A 129 -5.27 -2.81 -2.17
N ALA A 130 -4.99 -1.51 -2.29
CA ALA A 130 -5.43 -0.50 -1.34
C ALA A 130 -6.95 -0.39 -1.25
N ALA A 131 -7.66 -0.46 -2.38
CA ALA A 131 -9.12 -0.51 -2.41
C ALA A 131 -9.68 -1.80 -1.81
N THR A 132 -8.98 -2.93 -1.97
CA THR A 132 -9.40 -4.23 -1.43
C THR A 132 -9.14 -4.34 0.07
N ARG A 133 -8.04 -3.76 0.58
CA ARG A 133 -7.59 -3.87 1.98
C ARG A 133 -7.14 -2.52 2.59
N PRO A 134 -8.01 -1.52 2.67
CA PRO A 134 -7.62 -0.15 3.05
C PRO A 134 -7.04 -0.02 4.47
N ARG A 135 -7.33 -0.96 5.38
CA ARG A 135 -6.85 -0.93 6.77
C ARG A 135 -5.63 -1.83 7.01
N SER A 136 -5.31 -2.71 6.08
CA SER A 136 -4.27 -3.74 6.27
C SER A 136 -3.18 -3.67 5.21
N PHE A 137 -3.25 -2.72 4.30
CA PHE A 137 -2.22 -2.49 3.29
C PHE A 137 -1.79 -1.03 3.32
N MET A 138 -0.47 -0.82 3.39
CA MET A 138 0.15 0.49 3.35
C MET A 138 1.00 0.57 2.09
N SER A 139 0.40 1.08 1.01
CA SER A 139 1.08 1.16 -0.28
C SER A 139 2.27 2.11 -0.24
N SER A 140 3.44 1.58 -0.57
CA SER A 140 4.66 2.38 -0.81
C SER A 140 4.44 3.50 -1.83
N VAL A 141 3.76 3.19 -2.93
CA VAL A 141 3.41 4.14 -4.00
C VAL A 141 2.51 5.27 -3.50
N LEU A 142 1.39 4.93 -2.83
CA LEU A 142 0.42 5.94 -2.39
C LEU A 142 0.97 6.82 -1.27
N VAL A 143 1.74 6.23 -0.34
CA VAL A 143 2.43 6.96 0.72
C VAL A 143 3.49 7.89 0.14
N GLY A 144 4.31 7.41 -0.78
CA GLY A 144 5.34 8.23 -1.45
C GLY A 144 4.75 9.42 -2.19
N LEU A 145 3.70 9.19 -2.98
CA LEU A 145 3.01 10.27 -3.69
C LEU A 145 2.39 11.27 -2.71
N GLY A 146 1.77 10.79 -1.62
CA GLY A 146 1.20 11.65 -0.58
C GLY A 146 2.26 12.52 0.12
N VAL A 147 3.40 11.92 0.50
CA VAL A 147 4.52 12.63 1.14
C VAL A 147 5.13 13.66 0.21
N MET A 148 5.34 13.31 -1.07
CA MET A 148 5.88 14.24 -2.06
C MET A 148 4.95 15.45 -2.27
N ILE A 149 3.64 15.22 -2.39
CA ILE A 149 2.66 16.31 -2.55
C ILE A 149 2.60 17.16 -1.28
N TYR A 150 2.65 16.53 -0.09
CA TYR A 150 2.69 17.24 1.18
C TYR A 150 3.92 18.16 1.27
N GLN A 151 5.11 17.66 0.95
CA GLN A 151 6.35 18.44 0.99
C GLN A 151 6.35 19.58 -0.04
N LYS A 152 5.79 19.34 -1.23
CA LYS A 152 5.82 20.33 -2.32
C LYS A 152 4.80 21.45 -2.17
N PHE A 153 3.61 21.13 -1.68
CA PHE A 153 2.48 22.08 -1.68
C PHE A 153 1.99 22.45 -0.28
N ALA A 154 2.38 21.71 0.77
CA ALA A 154 1.92 21.89 2.15
C ALA A 154 0.38 21.99 2.30
N SER A 155 -0.38 21.49 1.33
CA SER A 155 -1.84 21.67 1.24
C SER A 155 -2.57 20.43 1.73
N LYS A 156 -3.25 20.56 2.87
CA LYS A 156 -4.14 19.52 3.40
C LYS A 156 -5.30 19.23 2.45
N ASN A 157 -5.96 20.26 1.93
CA ASN A 157 -7.13 20.11 1.08
C ASN A 157 -6.81 19.33 -0.19
N LEU A 158 -5.65 19.58 -0.81
CA LEU A 158 -5.22 18.86 -2.00
C LEU A 158 -5.04 17.36 -1.71
N LEU A 159 -4.37 17.03 -0.61
CA LEU A 159 -4.17 15.65 -0.18
C LEU A 159 -5.48 14.95 0.20
N ASP A 160 -6.39 15.65 0.87
CA ASP A 160 -7.69 15.10 1.22
C ASP A 160 -8.52 14.80 -0.04
N VAL A 161 -8.51 15.68 -1.05
CA VAL A 161 -9.17 15.41 -2.34
C VAL A 161 -8.57 14.18 -3.04
N LEU A 162 -7.24 14.11 -3.16
CA LEU A 162 -6.58 13.02 -3.87
C LEU A 162 -6.69 11.67 -3.14
N SER A 163 -6.61 11.67 -1.82
CA SER A 163 -6.79 10.47 -1.01
C SER A 163 -8.23 9.98 -1.02
N ASN A 164 -9.23 10.87 -1.06
CA ASN A 164 -10.63 10.49 -1.24
C ASN A 164 -10.90 9.88 -2.61
N LEU A 165 -10.13 10.22 -3.64
CA LEU A 165 -10.14 9.56 -4.95
C LEU A 165 -9.36 8.24 -4.97
N GLY A 166 -8.69 7.88 -3.87
CA GLY A 166 -7.86 6.68 -3.77
C GLY A 166 -6.47 6.80 -4.43
N ILE A 167 -6.07 7.99 -4.87
CA ILE A 167 -4.83 8.20 -5.65
C ILE A 167 -3.60 8.34 -4.75
N THR A 168 -3.77 8.78 -3.52
CA THR A 168 -2.66 9.01 -2.56
C THR A 168 -3.02 8.54 -1.17
N ALA A 169 -2.02 8.41 -0.31
CA ALA A 169 -2.24 8.31 1.12
C ALA A 169 -2.88 9.61 1.66
N SER A 170 -3.55 9.50 2.81
CA SER A 170 -4.17 10.64 3.48
C SER A 170 -3.13 11.64 3.99
N TYR A 171 -3.56 12.88 4.22
CA TYR A 171 -2.73 13.90 4.87
C TYR A 171 -2.14 13.42 6.21
N ASN A 172 -2.95 12.73 7.01
CA ASN A 172 -2.51 12.18 8.31
C ASN A 172 -1.43 11.11 8.13
N GLU A 173 -1.59 10.22 7.15
CA GLU A 173 -0.61 9.17 6.86
C GLU A 173 0.72 9.76 6.38
N ALA A 174 0.68 10.78 5.51
CA ALA A 174 1.88 11.49 5.08
C ALA A 174 2.61 12.17 6.25
N ARG A 175 1.86 12.77 7.20
CA ARG A 175 2.44 13.34 8.42
C ARG A 175 3.01 12.28 9.36
N LEU A 176 2.31 11.16 9.53
CA LEU A 176 2.79 10.04 10.34
C LEU A 176 4.10 9.50 9.79
N TYR A 177 4.22 9.33 8.46
CA TYR A 177 5.47 8.93 7.83
C TYR A 177 6.61 9.88 8.19
N ILE A 178 6.45 11.18 7.94
CA ILE A 178 7.49 12.19 8.20
C ILE A 178 7.89 12.20 9.68
N GLN A 179 6.91 12.25 10.57
CA GLN A 179 7.16 12.30 12.01
C GLN A 179 7.79 11.00 12.54
N SER A 180 7.40 9.84 12.00
CA SER A 180 8.01 8.55 12.37
C SER A 180 9.49 8.54 12.01
N HIS A 181 9.85 9.05 10.83
CA HIS A 181 11.26 9.17 10.44
C HIS A 181 12.02 10.22 11.27
N ILE A 182 11.40 11.34 11.66
CA ILE A 182 12.04 12.33 12.54
C ILE A 182 12.34 11.72 13.92
N VAL A 183 11.39 10.98 14.50
CA VAL A 183 11.49 10.46 15.87
C VAL A 183 12.35 9.20 15.97
N CYS A 184 12.17 8.25 15.04
CA CYS A 184 12.86 6.97 15.10
C CYS A 184 14.25 7.02 14.44
N ASN A 185 14.51 8.01 13.60
CA ASN A 185 15.58 7.95 12.60
C ASN A 185 16.37 9.27 12.52
N ALA A 186 16.76 9.80 13.69
CA ALA A 186 17.77 10.84 13.73
C ALA A 186 19.04 10.30 13.06
N LYS A 187 19.42 10.87 11.90
CA LYS A 187 20.58 10.42 11.14
C LYS A 187 21.80 10.37 12.06
N LYS A 188 22.36 9.18 12.23
CA LYS A 188 23.59 8.99 12.99
C LYS A 188 24.77 9.27 12.07
N PHE A 189 25.67 10.11 12.54
CA PHE A 189 26.93 10.36 11.85
C PHE A 189 27.89 9.22 12.14
N LEU A 190 28.67 8.82 11.14
CA LEU A 190 29.82 7.95 11.37
C LEU A 190 30.83 8.65 12.28
N HIS A 191 31.70 7.88 12.93
CA HIS A 191 32.78 8.43 13.74
C HIS A 191 33.74 9.26 12.87
N ASN A 192 34.22 10.40 13.38
CA ASN A 192 35.16 11.33 12.72
C ASN A 192 34.59 12.09 11.50
N VAL A 193 33.30 12.39 11.48
CA VAL A 193 32.71 13.26 10.45
C VAL A 193 32.92 14.72 10.78
N TRP A 194 33.47 15.47 9.82
CA TRP A 194 33.53 16.93 9.89
C TRP A 194 32.20 17.53 9.40
N ILE A 195 31.53 18.26 10.29
CA ILE A 195 30.26 18.93 10.00
C ILE A 195 30.50 20.44 9.91
N HIS A 196 30.11 21.07 8.81
CA HIS A 196 30.11 22.52 8.69
C HIS A 196 28.67 23.03 8.55
N PHE A 197 28.30 24.03 9.35
CA PHE A 197 27.03 24.72 9.20
C PHE A 197 27.29 26.00 8.41
N GLY A 198 26.74 26.07 7.20
CA GLY A 198 26.80 27.27 6.38
C GLY A 198 25.43 27.92 6.41
N PHE A 199 25.41 29.20 6.72
CA PHE A 199 24.19 29.99 6.72
C PHE A 199 24.20 30.84 5.47
N ASP A 200 23.15 30.72 4.67
CA ASP A 200 22.94 31.57 3.50
C ASP A 200 21.58 32.26 3.61
N ASN A 201 21.37 33.31 2.82
CA ASN A 201 20.07 33.95 2.74
C ASN A 201 19.05 32.99 2.14
N ALA A 202 17.90 32.85 2.80
CA ALA A 202 16.78 32.13 2.23
C ALA A 202 16.15 33.02 1.15
N ASP A 203 16.36 32.71 -0.12
CA ASP A 203 15.81 33.45 -1.26
C ASP A 203 14.28 33.30 -1.43
N PHE A 204 13.56 32.91 -0.38
CA PHE A 204 12.10 32.90 -0.33
C PHE A 204 11.57 34.09 0.49
N PRO A 205 11.55 35.32 -0.06
CA PRO A 205 10.72 36.36 0.53
C PRO A 205 9.26 35.96 0.28
N VAL A 206 8.63 35.32 1.26
CA VAL A 206 7.17 35.25 1.27
C VAL A 206 6.68 36.69 1.33
N GLN A 207 5.99 37.15 0.27
CA GLN A 207 5.36 38.46 0.25
C GLN A 207 4.56 38.67 1.54
N SER A 208 4.93 39.67 2.33
CA SER A 208 4.06 40.15 3.39
C SER A 208 2.81 40.73 2.72
N LEU A 209 1.65 40.14 3.01
CA LEU A 209 0.34 40.50 2.45
C LEU A 209 -0.10 41.96 2.80
N ASN A 210 0.78 42.76 3.42
CA ASN A 210 0.51 44.11 3.91
C ASN A 210 1.54 45.17 3.47
N GLY A 211 2.51 44.85 2.61
CA GLY A 211 3.34 45.87 1.94
C GLY A 211 4.21 46.73 2.86
N SER A 212 4.50 46.32 4.09
CA SER A 212 5.39 47.06 4.99
C SER A 212 6.47 46.14 5.60
N LYS A 213 7.72 46.38 5.19
CA LYS A 213 8.99 45.80 5.69
C LYS A 213 9.20 44.32 5.33
N SER A 214 10.25 44.06 4.55
CA SER A 214 10.71 42.73 4.16
C SER A 214 11.22 41.95 5.38
N TRP A 215 10.78 40.70 5.53
CA TRP A 215 11.37 39.75 6.45
C TRP A 215 12.50 39.03 5.72
N HIS A 216 13.74 39.18 6.19
CA HIS A 216 14.89 38.45 5.69
C HIS A 216 15.07 37.21 6.56
N VAL A 217 14.85 36.03 5.99
CA VAL A 217 15.15 34.76 6.64
C VAL A 217 16.54 34.34 6.15
N ALA A 218 17.47 34.08 7.07
CA ALA A 218 18.68 33.32 6.78
C ALA A 218 18.36 31.87 7.11
N ASP A 219 18.47 30.97 6.13
CA ASP A 219 18.27 29.54 6.35
C ASP A 219 19.64 28.88 6.55
N GLY A 220 19.74 28.04 7.59
CA GLY A 220 20.96 27.34 7.92
C GLY A 220 21.01 26.02 7.17
N ALA A 221 21.91 25.89 6.21
CA ALA A 221 22.16 24.63 5.53
C ALA A 221 23.26 23.84 6.26
N LEU A 222 22.94 22.59 6.61
CA LEU A 222 23.93 21.61 7.05
C LEU A 222 24.76 21.17 5.84
N PHE A 223 26.04 21.56 5.79
CA PHE A 223 27.00 21.03 4.84
C PHE A 223 27.82 19.93 5.52
N ALA A 224 27.36 18.68 5.38
CA ALA A 224 28.23 17.54 5.66
C ALA A 224 29.13 17.32 4.43
N VAL A 225 30.45 17.45 4.59
CA VAL A 225 31.40 17.60 3.47
C VAL A 225 31.82 16.27 2.82
N LEU A 226 31.29 15.12 3.24
CA LEU A 226 31.65 13.84 2.64
C LEU A 226 30.41 13.00 2.27
N VAL A 227 30.42 12.47 1.05
CA VAL A 227 29.63 11.31 0.65
C VAL A 227 29.97 10.19 1.65
N ASP A 228 28.96 9.46 2.14
CA ASP A 228 29.10 8.36 3.12
C ASP A 228 29.42 8.75 4.58
N CYS A 229 28.98 9.91 5.04
CA CYS A 229 29.13 10.30 6.45
C CYS A 229 28.00 9.84 7.39
N TYR A 230 26.99 9.14 6.86
CA TYR A 230 25.83 8.69 7.62
C TYR A 230 25.82 7.16 7.73
N GLU A 231 25.37 6.65 8.88
CA GLU A 231 24.98 5.25 8.97
C GLU A 231 23.80 4.96 8.01
N PRO A 232 23.72 3.74 7.44
CA PRO A 232 22.57 3.33 6.63
C PRO A 232 21.26 3.61 7.38
N GLN A 233 20.29 4.24 6.71
CA GLN A 233 19.00 4.51 7.35
C GLN A 233 18.26 3.19 7.62
N GLU A 234 17.87 2.98 8.88
CA GLU A 234 17.00 1.88 9.26
C GLU A 234 15.54 2.21 8.90
N GLY A 235 14.64 1.22 8.96
CA GLY A 235 13.21 1.49 8.86
C GLY A 235 12.70 2.29 10.07
N ALA A 236 11.68 3.12 9.89
CA ALA A 236 11.05 3.85 10.99
C ALA A 236 9.82 3.10 11.51
N LYS A 237 9.75 2.87 12.82
CA LYS A 237 8.53 2.35 13.43
C LYS A 237 7.40 3.37 13.27
N LYS A 238 6.25 2.93 12.74
CA LYS A 238 5.10 3.78 12.53
C LYS A 238 4.56 4.30 13.87
N LEU A 239 4.44 5.61 14.00
CA LEU A 239 3.80 6.25 15.15
C LEU A 239 2.31 5.94 15.19
N LYS A 240 1.76 5.74 16.39
CA LYS A 240 0.32 5.49 16.60
C LYS A 240 -0.53 6.75 16.46
N LYS A 241 0.06 7.92 16.72
CA LYS A 241 -0.60 9.22 16.64
C LYS A 241 0.33 10.24 16.00
N VAL A 242 -0.27 11.21 15.33
CA VAL A 242 0.44 12.41 14.88
C VAL A 242 0.83 13.21 16.12
N LEU A 243 2.10 13.56 16.22
CA LEU A 243 2.65 14.35 17.32
C LEU A 243 2.34 15.84 17.14
N ASN A 244 2.19 16.51 18.28
CA ASN A 244 2.09 17.95 18.38
C ASN A 244 3.45 18.61 18.17
N VAL A 245 3.45 19.90 17.83
CA VAL A 245 4.68 20.67 17.58
C VAL A 245 5.61 20.62 18.79
N GLU A 246 5.07 20.78 20.01
CA GLU A 246 5.82 20.70 21.26
C GLU A 246 6.52 19.35 21.46
N GLU A 247 5.83 18.25 21.15
CA GLU A 247 6.38 16.89 21.22
C GLU A 247 7.51 16.70 20.20
N ILE A 248 7.40 17.27 19.00
CA ILE A 248 8.44 17.19 17.96
C ILE A 248 9.68 18.00 18.36
N VAL A 249 9.48 19.23 18.86
CA VAL A 249 10.58 20.13 19.26
C VAL A 249 11.41 19.52 20.41
N ALA A 250 10.80 18.70 21.25
CA ALA A 250 11.50 18.00 22.33
C ALA A 250 12.59 17.03 21.82
N PHE A 251 12.45 16.45 20.62
CA PHE A 251 13.42 15.50 20.06
C PHE A 251 14.67 16.16 19.45
N GLY A 252 14.59 17.43 19.06
CA GLY A 252 15.58 18.08 18.18
C GLY A 252 16.33 19.24 18.81
N LYS A 253 16.78 19.13 20.07
CA LYS A 253 17.64 20.18 20.67
C LYS A 253 19.10 19.90 20.35
N ILE A 254 19.65 20.67 19.40
CA ILE A 254 21.11 20.74 19.21
C ILE A 254 21.63 21.75 20.25
N PRO A 255 22.51 21.34 21.19
CA PRO A 255 23.14 22.28 22.11
C PRO A 255 23.99 23.26 21.30
N THR A 256 23.62 24.54 21.30
CA THR A 256 24.40 25.59 20.65
C THR A 256 25.46 26.11 21.62
N CYS A 257 26.73 26.03 21.23
CA CYS A 257 27.82 26.68 21.94
C CYS A 257 28.01 28.09 21.37
N ASN A 258 27.73 29.12 22.16
CA ASN A 258 28.03 30.49 21.77
C ASN A 258 29.53 30.75 21.91
N TYR A 259 30.21 31.06 20.81
CA TYR A 259 31.58 31.55 20.86
C TYR A 259 31.57 33.00 21.33
N VAL A 260 31.97 33.23 22.58
CA VAL A 260 32.23 34.59 23.07
C VAL A 260 33.63 34.97 22.61
N ASN A 261 33.73 35.78 21.56
CA ASN A 261 34.97 36.49 21.26
C ASN A 261 35.25 37.41 22.44
N LYS A 262 36.10 36.98 23.37
CA LYS A 262 36.74 37.89 24.33
C LYS A 262 37.64 38.80 23.51
N ILE A 263 37.15 40.00 23.23
CA ILE A 263 38.03 41.12 22.88
C ILE A 263 38.97 41.28 24.09
N PRO A 264 40.30 41.19 23.94
CA PRO A 264 41.20 41.48 25.04
C PRO A 264 40.93 42.90 25.50
N ASP A 265 40.65 43.08 26.80
CA ASP A 265 40.56 44.41 27.40
C ASP A 265 41.86 45.16 27.07
N GLY A 266 41.72 46.29 26.36
CA GLY A 266 42.83 47.11 25.87
C GLY A 266 43.59 47.83 26.97
#